data_AF-A0A7X7HMF2-F1
#
_entry.id   AF-A0A7X7HMF2-F1
#
_cell.length_a   1.000
_cell.length_b   1.000
_cell.length_c   1.000
_cell.angle_alpha   90.00
_cell.angle_beta   90.00
_cell.angle_gamma   90.00
#
_symmetry.space_group_name_H-M   'P 1'
#
loop_
_entity.id
_entity.type
_entity.pdbx_description
1 polymer ?
#
loop_
_entity_poly.entity_id
_entity_poly.type
_entity_poly.pdbx_seq_one_letter_code
_entity_poly.pdbx_strand_id
1 'polypeptide(L)'
;MKHQADPGRGQPRPFQVARWGKFWSLEPLFVDERSFLAAKGGLPPQAGDIVLAVPAQGDRRRIVEILGPGDQLAPVLKALLYAQGVRQGFSDEVVAAARAAAERGDRSDQRRHDLRELPTFTIDPDTARDFDDAISVQREGDGYHAWVHIADVSAYVPAGGPVDLEARQRTASVYLPLWA
;
A
#
# COMPACT_ATOMS: atom_id res chain seq x y z
N MET A 1 -17.53 -32.48 -12.16
CA MET A 1 -17.21 -31.04 -12.31
C MET A 1 -16.35 -30.64 -11.13
N LYS A 2 -15.09 -30.28 -11.38
CA LYS A 2 -14.15 -29.85 -10.32
C LYS A 2 -14.62 -28.47 -9.83
N HIS A 3 -14.98 -28.38 -8.54
CA HIS A 3 -15.13 -27.09 -7.88
C HIS A 3 -13.78 -26.36 -7.97
N GLN A 4 -13.70 -25.32 -8.80
CA GLN A 4 -12.67 -24.31 -8.64
C GLN A 4 -12.86 -23.70 -7.26
N ALA A 5 -11.83 -23.86 -6.41
CA ALA A 5 -11.77 -23.13 -5.15
C ALA A 5 -11.67 -21.64 -5.49
N ASP A 6 -12.62 -20.87 -4.97
CA ASP A 6 -12.60 -19.41 -5.01
C ASP A 6 -11.34 -18.90 -4.27
N PRO A 7 -10.39 -18.24 -4.95
CA PRO A 7 -9.13 -17.78 -4.35
C PRO A 7 -9.30 -16.75 -3.22
N GLY A 8 -10.53 -16.25 -2.98
CA GLY A 8 -10.84 -15.27 -1.93
C GLY A 8 -11.33 -15.83 -0.59
N ARG A 9 -11.31 -17.15 -0.38
CA ARG A 9 -11.89 -17.81 0.82
C ARG A 9 -11.07 -17.52 2.10
N GLY A 10 -11.15 -16.30 2.62
CA GLY A 10 -10.51 -15.88 3.87
C GLY A 10 -9.96 -14.45 3.87
N GLN A 11 -9.88 -13.78 2.70
CA GLN A 11 -9.45 -12.39 2.65
C GLN A 11 -10.58 -11.46 3.11
N PRO A 12 -10.28 -10.41 3.90
CA PRO A 12 -11.28 -9.42 4.28
C PRO A 12 -11.83 -8.68 3.06
N ARG A 13 -13.16 -8.60 2.95
CA ARG A 13 -13.87 -7.85 1.90
C ARG A 13 -14.58 -6.62 2.49
N PRO A 14 -14.72 -5.52 1.74
CA PRO A 14 -15.40 -4.32 2.22
C PRO A 14 -16.92 -4.43 2.14
N PHE A 15 -17.60 -3.92 3.18
CA PHE A 15 -19.05 -3.82 3.27
C PHE A 15 -19.47 -2.49 3.88
N GLN A 16 -20.64 -1.97 3.49
CA GLN A 16 -21.33 -0.93 4.23
C GLN A 16 -22.31 -1.56 5.23
N VAL A 17 -22.34 -1.01 6.44
CA VAL A 17 -23.18 -1.50 7.53
C VAL A 17 -24.56 -0.84 7.43
N ALA A 18 -25.59 -1.67 7.31
CA ALA A 18 -26.99 -1.25 7.36
C ALA A 18 -27.74 -1.96 8.49
N ARG A 19 -28.95 -1.49 8.80
CA ARG A 19 -29.84 -2.11 9.77
C ARG A 19 -30.84 -3.02 9.07
N TRP A 20 -30.99 -4.24 9.56
CA TRP A 20 -32.08 -5.15 9.19
C TRP A 20 -32.82 -5.59 10.46
N GLY A 21 -33.85 -4.82 10.81
CA GLY A 21 -34.53 -4.93 12.11
C GLY A 21 -33.54 -4.74 13.27
N LYS A 22 -33.40 -5.77 14.12
CA LYS A 22 -32.46 -5.77 15.25
C LYS A 22 -31.04 -6.25 14.90
N PHE A 23 -30.78 -6.60 13.65
CA PHE A 23 -29.51 -7.15 13.20
C PHE A 23 -28.75 -6.15 12.33
N TRP A 24 -27.43 -6.34 12.27
CA TRP A 24 -26.57 -5.66 11.31
C TRP A 24 -26.56 -6.43 9.99
N SER A 25 -26.88 -5.72 8.91
CA SER A 25 -26.73 -6.16 7.52
C SER A 25 -25.42 -5.60 6.99
N LEU A 26 -24.73 -6.38 6.16
CA LEU A 26 -23.46 -6.06 5.55
C LEU A 26 -23.67 -6.08 4.04
N GLU A 27 -23.71 -4.90 3.44
CA GLU A 27 -23.96 -4.68 2.03
C GLU A 27 -22.61 -4.64 1.29
N PRO A 28 -22.35 -5.56 0.35
CA PRO A 28 -21.09 -5.59 -0.38
C PRO A 28 -20.84 -4.26 -1.09
N LEU A 29 -19.61 -3.75 -0.99
CA LEU A 29 -19.18 -2.58 -1.76
C LEU A 29 -18.48 -3.02 -3.06
N PHE A 30 -18.71 -2.27 -4.13
CA PHE A 30 -18.07 -2.43 -5.46
C PHE A 30 -18.39 -3.73 -6.22
N VAL A 31 -19.36 -4.51 -5.75
CA VAL A 31 -19.86 -5.72 -6.43
C VAL A 31 -21.37 -5.81 -6.28
N ASP A 32 -22.05 -6.42 -7.25
CA ASP A 32 -23.48 -6.69 -7.16
C ASP A 32 -23.71 -8.10 -6.58
N GLU A 33 -23.72 -8.17 -5.25
CA GLU A 33 -23.96 -9.39 -4.47
C GLU A 33 -25.02 -9.12 -3.40
N ARG A 34 -25.71 -10.17 -2.97
CA ARG A 34 -26.67 -10.05 -1.85
C ARG A 34 -25.99 -9.57 -0.57
N SER A 35 -26.75 -8.92 0.31
CA SER A 35 -26.31 -8.56 1.66
C SER A 35 -26.15 -9.80 2.56
N PHE A 36 -25.25 -9.69 3.54
CA PHE A 36 -24.98 -10.73 4.54
C PHE A 36 -25.32 -10.25 5.94
N LEU A 37 -25.50 -11.16 6.89
CA LEU A 37 -25.65 -10.79 8.30
C LEU A 37 -24.30 -10.77 9.01
N ALA A 38 -24.09 -9.77 9.87
CA ALA A 38 -22.92 -9.76 10.74
C ALA A 38 -22.95 -10.95 11.72
N ALA A 39 -21.81 -11.61 11.92
CA ALA A 39 -21.62 -12.62 12.93
C ALA A 39 -21.59 -12.00 14.34
N LYS A 40 -21.95 -12.78 15.36
CA LYS A 40 -21.83 -12.34 16.75
C LYS A 40 -20.35 -12.27 17.17
N GLY A 41 -20.01 -11.38 18.10
CA GLY A 41 -18.67 -11.28 18.71
C GLY A 41 -17.61 -10.58 17.87
N GLY A 42 -17.98 -9.89 16.78
CA GLY A 42 -17.10 -8.98 16.06
C GLY A 42 -17.04 -7.58 16.71
N LEU A 43 -16.25 -6.69 16.13
CA LEU A 43 -16.23 -5.28 16.50
C LEU A 43 -17.64 -4.67 16.34
N PRO A 44 -18.12 -3.82 17.27
CA PRO A 44 -19.46 -3.23 17.19
C PRO A 44 -19.48 -2.06 16.19
N PRO A 45 -20.13 -2.19 15.02
CA PRO A 45 -20.20 -1.09 14.06
C PRO A 45 -21.35 -0.12 14.38
N GLN A 46 -21.35 1.01 13.69
CA GLN A 46 -22.49 1.92 13.56
C GLN A 46 -23.17 1.76 12.19
N ALA A 47 -24.41 2.24 12.07
CA ALA A 47 -25.07 2.29 10.77
C ALA A 47 -24.35 3.29 9.86
N GLY A 48 -24.08 2.91 8.62
CA GLY A 48 -23.33 3.71 7.66
C GLY A 48 -21.82 3.47 7.68
N ASP A 49 -21.28 2.77 8.68
CA ASP A 49 -19.85 2.43 8.71
C ASP A 49 -19.47 1.55 7.53
N ILE A 50 -18.26 1.77 7.01
CA ILE A 50 -17.56 0.85 6.13
C ILE A 50 -16.68 -0.07 6.99
N VAL A 51 -16.79 -1.37 6.75
CA VAL A 51 -16.08 -2.40 7.51
C VAL A 51 -15.41 -3.40 6.58
N LEU A 52 -14.39 -4.08 7.09
CA LEU A 52 -13.85 -5.29 6.48
C LEU A 52 -14.42 -6.50 7.21
N ALA A 53 -14.90 -7.48 6.46
CA ALA A 53 -15.42 -8.71 7.02
C ALA A 53 -14.98 -9.96 6.25
N VAL A 54 -14.85 -11.07 6.98
CA VAL A 54 -14.48 -12.39 6.44
C VAL A 54 -15.65 -13.38 6.59
N PRO A 55 -15.72 -14.44 5.77
CA PRO A 55 -16.67 -15.53 5.96
C PRO A 55 -16.67 -16.08 7.40
N ALA A 56 -17.87 -16.31 7.95
CA ALA A 56 -18.10 -16.95 9.25
C ALA A 56 -19.03 -18.17 9.07
N GLN A 57 -19.51 -18.76 10.18
CA GLN A 57 -20.39 -19.92 10.12
C GLN A 57 -21.69 -19.61 9.34
N GLY A 58 -22.02 -20.49 8.38
CA GLY A 58 -23.17 -20.32 7.51
C GLY A 58 -23.00 -19.14 6.57
N ASP A 59 -24.04 -18.32 6.44
CA ASP A 59 -24.07 -17.17 5.53
C ASP A 59 -23.67 -15.84 6.20
N ARG A 60 -23.04 -15.91 7.38
CA ARG A 60 -22.66 -14.72 8.14
C ARG A 60 -21.27 -14.23 7.75
N ARG A 61 -20.97 -12.97 8.07
CA ARG A 61 -19.63 -12.38 7.94
C ARG A 61 -19.17 -11.83 9.28
N ARG A 62 -17.93 -12.10 9.68
CA ARG A 62 -17.33 -11.54 10.89
C ARG A 62 -16.60 -10.26 10.54
N ILE A 63 -17.01 -9.17 11.15
CA ILE A 63 -16.30 -7.88 11.06
C ILE A 63 -14.95 -8.04 11.74
N VAL A 64 -13.87 -7.76 11.01
CA VAL A 64 -12.49 -7.82 11.49
C VAL A 64 -11.87 -6.43 11.65
N GLU A 65 -12.40 -5.43 10.94
CA GLU A 65 -11.93 -4.06 11.02
C GLU A 65 -13.09 -3.09 10.71
N ILE A 66 -13.13 -1.97 11.43
CA ILE A 66 -14.02 -0.84 11.10
C ILE A 66 -13.13 0.22 10.44
N LEU A 67 -13.40 0.54 9.18
CA LEU A 67 -12.63 1.54 8.44
C LEU A 67 -13.07 2.95 8.78
N GLY A 68 -14.35 3.14 9.12
CA GLY A 68 -14.95 4.41 9.51
C GLY A 68 -16.26 4.71 8.78
N PRO A 69 -16.81 5.92 8.91
CA PRO A 69 -18.08 6.31 8.28
C PRO A 69 -18.03 6.28 6.75
N GLY A 70 -19.08 5.78 6.11
CA GLY A 70 -19.16 5.66 4.65
C GLY A 70 -19.41 6.96 3.89
N ASP A 71 -19.70 8.05 4.61
CA ASP A 71 -19.80 9.41 4.07
C ASP A 71 -18.44 10.15 4.07
N GLN A 72 -17.37 9.49 4.52
CA GLN A 72 -16.01 10.02 4.50
C GLN A 72 -15.18 9.42 3.38
N LEU A 73 -14.33 10.24 2.75
CA LEU A 73 -13.50 9.81 1.62
C LEU A 73 -12.50 8.72 2.01
N ALA A 74 -11.84 8.84 3.17
CA ALA A 74 -10.77 7.94 3.57
C ALA A 74 -11.21 6.47 3.75
N PRO A 75 -12.32 6.16 4.46
CA PRO A 75 -12.87 4.80 4.54
C PRO A 75 -13.26 4.22 3.19
N VAL A 76 -13.85 5.05 2.30
CA VAL A 76 -14.26 4.63 0.95
C VAL A 76 -13.04 4.26 0.09
N LEU A 77 -12.01 5.10 0.07
CA LEU A 77 -10.78 4.83 -0.68
C LEU A 77 -10.03 3.61 -0.13
N LYS A 78 -9.97 3.45 1.19
CA LYS A 78 -9.38 2.25 1.80
C LYS A 78 -10.18 1.00 1.41
N ALA A 79 -11.51 1.04 1.44
CA ALA A 79 -12.34 -0.07 0.98
C ALA A 79 -12.11 -0.41 -0.51
N LEU A 80 -11.94 0.60 -1.37
CA LEU A 80 -11.61 0.39 -2.77
C LEU A 80 -10.28 -0.35 -2.95
N LEU A 81 -9.25 0.00 -2.18
CA LEU A 81 -7.96 -0.72 -2.21
C LEU A 81 -8.12 -2.21 -1.91
N TYR A 82 -8.91 -2.56 -0.89
CA TYR A 82 -9.21 -3.96 -0.57
C TYR A 82 -10.03 -4.65 -1.68
N ALA A 83 -11.01 -3.96 -2.25
CA ALA A 83 -11.82 -4.51 -3.35
C ALA A 83 -10.99 -4.79 -4.60
N GLN A 84 -9.99 -3.96 -4.90
CA GLN A 84 -9.06 -4.14 -6.02
C GLN A 84 -7.91 -5.11 -5.70
N GLY A 85 -7.86 -5.68 -4.49
CA GLY A 85 -6.80 -6.60 -4.08
C GLY A 85 -5.43 -5.94 -3.94
N VAL A 86 -5.38 -4.62 -3.74
CA VAL A 86 -4.12 -3.90 -3.52
C VAL A 86 -3.55 -4.30 -2.16
N ARG A 87 -2.33 -4.82 -2.16
CA ARG A 87 -1.64 -5.34 -0.97
C ARG A 87 -1.45 -4.25 0.07
N GLN A 88 -1.97 -4.49 1.28
CA GLN A 88 -1.87 -3.58 2.42
C GLN A 88 -0.83 -4.07 3.42
N GLY A 89 -0.14 -3.14 4.08
CA GLY A 89 0.87 -3.44 5.09
C GLY A 89 2.11 -4.15 4.52
N PHE A 90 3.04 -4.51 5.40
CA PHE A 90 4.24 -5.29 5.08
C PHE A 90 4.41 -6.38 6.14
N SER A 91 4.99 -7.52 5.77
CA SER A 91 5.32 -8.57 6.75
C SER A 91 6.45 -8.11 7.67
N ASP A 92 6.52 -8.69 8.88
CA ASP A 92 7.60 -8.40 9.84
C ASP A 92 8.98 -8.67 9.23
N GLU A 93 9.09 -9.70 8.39
CA GLU A 93 10.32 -10.03 7.66
C GLU A 93 10.75 -8.89 6.70
N VAL A 94 9.82 -8.34 5.92
CA VAL A 94 10.09 -7.21 5.02
C VAL A 94 10.48 -5.97 5.81
N VAL A 95 9.76 -5.67 6.90
CA VAL A 95 10.06 -4.53 7.77
C VAL A 95 11.43 -4.66 8.41
N ALA A 96 11.79 -5.85 8.91
CA ALA A 96 13.10 -6.10 9.49
C ALA A 96 14.22 -5.97 8.44
N ALA A 97 14.03 -6.51 7.24
CA ALA A 97 14.99 -6.39 6.15
C ALA A 97 15.20 -4.92 5.72
N ALA A 98 14.12 -4.14 5.62
CA ALA A 98 14.19 -2.71 5.31
C ALA A 98 14.94 -1.92 6.39
N ARG A 99 14.66 -2.18 7.68
CA ARG A 99 15.39 -1.56 8.80
C ARG A 99 16.88 -1.88 8.75
N ALA A 100 17.23 -3.14 8.55
CA ALA A 100 18.62 -3.55 8.43
C ALA A 100 19.33 -2.92 7.22
N ALA A 101 18.61 -2.69 6.11
CA ALA A 101 19.15 -1.96 4.96
C ALA A 101 19.41 -0.48 5.28
N ALA A 102 18.52 0.17 6.03
CA ALA A 102 18.69 1.56 6.45
C ALA A 102 19.84 1.74 7.47
N GLU A 103 20.01 0.78 8.38
CA GLU A 103 21.05 0.81 9.42
C GLU A 103 22.46 0.52 8.90
N ARG A 104 22.60 -0.04 7.68
CA ARG A 104 23.91 -0.43 7.11
C ARG A 104 24.88 0.73 6.86
N GLY A 105 24.46 1.99 7.00
CA GLY A 105 25.34 3.16 6.93
C GLY A 105 25.98 3.38 5.56
N ASP A 106 27.07 4.15 5.53
CA ASP A 106 27.80 4.52 4.32
C ASP A 106 28.39 3.29 3.61
N ARG A 107 28.02 3.12 2.34
CA ARG A 107 28.55 2.09 1.44
C ARG A 107 29.63 2.71 0.57
N SER A 108 30.67 3.26 1.20
CA SER A 108 31.84 3.78 0.49
C SER A 108 32.42 2.66 -0.36
N ASP A 109 32.12 2.67 -1.65
CA ASP A 109 32.61 1.73 -2.64
C ASP A 109 33.68 2.48 -3.43
N GLN A 110 34.92 1.99 -3.37
CA GLN A 110 36.05 2.59 -4.07
C GLN A 110 35.87 2.61 -5.60
N ARG A 111 34.88 1.88 -6.13
CA ARG A 111 34.50 1.89 -7.55
C ARG A 111 33.52 3.02 -7.91
N ARG A 112 32.96 3.73 -6.93
CA ARG A 112 32.08 4.89 -7.19
C ARG A 112 32.92 6.12 -7.50
N HIS A 113 32.44 6.93 -8.44
CA HIS A 113 33.01 8.25 -8.70
C HIS A 113 32.52 9.21 -7.61
N ASP A 114 33.46 9.95 -7.01
CA ASP A 114 33.12 10.95 -6.01
C ASP A 114 32.67 12.24 -6.70
N LEU A 115 31.38 12.52 -6.59
CA LEU A 115 30.73 13.72 -7.14
C LEU A 115 30.20 14.65 -6.05
N ARG A 116 30.63 14.48 -4.78
CA ARG A 116 30.09 15.25 -3.65
C ARG A 116 30.32 16.75 -3.75
N GLU A 117 31.36 17.17 -4.46
CA GLU A 117 31.68 18.59 -4.72
C GLU A 117 30.91 19.17 -5.93
N LEU A 118 30.18 18.35 -6.69
CA LEU A 118 29.39 18.81 -7.82
C LEU A 118 28.06 19.40 -7.32
N PRO A 119 27.73 20.66 -7.64
CA PRO A 119 26.44 21.23 -7.27
C PRO A 119 25.28 20.38 -7.81
N THR A 120 24.49 19.82 -6.89
CA THR A 120 23.44 18.86 -7.17
C THR A 120 22.17 19.26 -6.43
N PHE A 121 21.04 19.23 -7.12
CA PHE A 121 19.73 19.57 -6.55
C PHE A 121 18.64 18.64 -7.08
N THR A 122 17.54 18.54 -6.33
CA THR A 122 16.30 17.88 -6.75
C THR A 122 15.22 18.94 -6.99
N ILE A 123 14.19 18.63 -7.77
CA ILE A 123 13.04 19.52 -8.02
C ILE A 123 11.78 18.70 -7.82
N ASP A 124 11.12 18.89 -6.69
CA ASP A 124 10.01 18.04 -6.24
C ASP A 124 8.88 18.88 -5.63
N PRO A 125 7.64 18.34 -5.55
CA PRO A 125 6.59 18.90 -4.70
C PRO A 125 7.03 19.02 -3.24
N ASP A 126 6.50 20.02 -2.53
CA ASP A 126 6.80 20.27 -1.12
C ASP A 126 6.41 19.12 -0.17
N THR A 127 5.44 18.29 -0.58
CA THR A 127 5.01 17.10 0.16
C THR A 127 5.82 15.84 -0.15
N ALA A 128 6.70 15.86 -1.16
CA ALA A 128 7.49 14.69 -1.55
C ALA A 128 8.47 14.27 -0.44
N ARG A 129 8.71 12.96 -0.32
CA ARG A 129 9.63 12.39 0.70
C ARG A 129 10.61 11.37 0.13
N ASP A 130 10.44 11.06 -1.15
CA ASP A 130 11.04 9.98 -1.92
C ASP A 130 11.72 10.58 -3.16
N PHE A 131 12.81 11.31 -2.94
CA PHE A 131 13.59 11.93 -4.02
C PHE A 131 14.40 10.85 -4.76
N ASP A 132 13.88 10.40 -5.89
CA ASP A 132 14.47 9.32 -6.69
C ASP A 132 15.53 9.80 -7.68
N ASP A 133 15.52 11.09 -8.01
CA ASP A 133 16.44 11.70 -8.96
C ASP A 133 17.00 13.05 -8.49
N ALA A 134 18.18 13.39 -9.02
CA ALA A 134 18.80 14.69 -8.84
C ALA A 134 19.53 15.11 -10.12
N ILE A 135 19.76 16.41 -10.27
CA ILE A 135 20.40 17.00 -11.45
C ILE A 135 21.59 17.84 -11.04
N SER A 136 22.66 17.75 -11.84
CA SER A 136 23.74 18.73 -11.89
C SER A 136 23.85 19.26 -13.31
N VAL A 137 24.18 20.53 -13.48
CA VAL A 137 24.41 21.11 -14.81
C VAL A 137 25.60 22.05 -14.75
N GLN A 138 26.51 21.93 -15.72
CA GLN A 138 27.65 22.82 -15.89
C GLN A 138 27.72 23.30 -17.34
N ARG A 139 28.12 24.56 -17.55
CA ARG A 139 28.39 25.07 -18.90
C ARG A 139 29.70 24.47 -19.41
N GLU A 140 29.68 23.92 -20.62
CA GLU A 140 30.84 23.31 -21.27
C GLU A 140 30.94 23.84 -22.71
N GLY A 141 31.92 24.73 -22.95
CA GLY A 141 32.06 25.45 -24.22
C GLY A 141 30.83 26.29 -24.56
N ASP A 142 30.24 26.04 -25.74
CA ASP A 142 29.01 26.68 -26.20
C ASP A 142 27.73 25.94 -25.76
N GLY A 143 27.89 24.83 -25.01
CA GLY A 143 26.79 23.99 -24.54
C GLY A 143 26.78 23.76 -23.03
N TYR A 144 26.09 22.70 -22.61
CA TYR A 144 25.97 22.29 -21.23
C TYR A 144 26.19 20.78 -21.10
N HIS A 145 26.84 20.40 -20.01
CA HIS A 145 26.87 19.03 -19.53
C HIS A 145 25.82 18.89 -18.42
N ALA A 146 24.90 17.95 -18.57
CA ALA A 146 23.91 17.62 -17.55
C ALA A 146 24.18 16.21 -17.02
N TRP A 147 24.17 16.07 -15.70
CA TRP A 147 24.18 14.79 -15.01
C TRP A 147 22.77 14.52 -14.50
N VAL A 148 22.29 13.30 -14.75
CA VAL A 148 21.07 12.77 -14.14
C VAL A 148 21.50 11.70 -13.16
N HIS A 149 21.28 11.97 -11.88
CA HIS A 149 21.62 11.07 -10.78
C HIS A 149 20.34 10.36 -10.35
N ILE A 150 20.37 9.02 -10.30
CA ILE A 150 19.22 8.21 -9.87
C ILE A 150 19.60 7.51 -8.57
N ALA A 151 18.66 7.46 -7.61
CA ALA A 151 18.81 6.73 -6.37
C ALA A 151 19.20 5.27 -6.65
N ASP A 152 20.33 4.83 -6.11
CA ASP A 152 20.81 3.46 -6.26
C ASP A 152 20.12 2.52 -5.25
N VAL A 153 18.82 2.31 -5.44
CA VAL A 153 18.00 1.42 -4.60
C VAL A 153 18.58 -0.01 -4.57
N SER A 154 19.20 -0.44 -5.67
CA SER A 154 19.80 -1.77 -5.80
C SER A 154 20.97 -2.01 -4.82
N ALA A 155 21.66 -0.95 -4.38
CA ALA A 155 22.70 -1.04 -3.35
C ALA A 155 22.15 -1.44 -1.97
N TYR A 156 20.87 -1.15 -1.72
CA TYR A 156 20.17 -1.42 -0.46
C TYR A 156 19.30 -2.67 -0.51
N VAL A 157 18.75 -2.98 -1.69
CA VAL A 157 17.79 -4.07 -1.89
C VAL A 157 18.45 -5.21 -2.67
N PRO A 158 18.98 -6.24 -1.98
CA PRO A 158 19.61 -7.36 -2.66
C PRO A 158 18.57 -8.20 -3.43
N ALA A 159 18.94 -8.59 -4.65
CA ALA A 159 18.12 -9.46 -5.48
C ALA A 159 17.79 -10.79 -4.74
N GLY A 160 16.52 -11.19 -4.79
CA GLY A 160 16.00 -12.36 -4.07
C GLY A 160 15.76 -12.15 -2.58
N GLY A 161 16.07 -10.98 -2.02
CA GLY A 161 15.80 -10.65 -0.62
C GLY A 161 14.33 -10.32 -0.35
N PRO A 162 13.90 -10.25 0.92
CA PRO A 162 12.49 -10.02 1.29
C PRO A 162 11.90 -8.75 0.65
N VAL A 163 12.65 -7.64 0.68
CA VAL A 163 12.20 -6.36 0.09
C VAL A 163 12.07 -6.44 -1.43
N ASP A 164 12.99 -7.10 -2.14
CA ASP A 164 12.92 -7.30 -3.60
C ASP A 164 11.69 -8.13 -3.98
N LEU A 165 11.49 -9.26 -3.30
CA LEU A 165 10.35 -10.13 -3.57
C LEU A 165 9.01 -9.43 -3.33
N GLU A 166 8.91 -8.62 -2.28
CA GLU A 166 7.72 -7.82 -1.98
C GLU A 166 7.52 -6.71 -3.02
N ALA A 167 8.59 -6.00 -3.41
CA ALA A 167 8.53 -4.95 -4.43
C ALA A 167 8.03 -5.50 -5.78
N ARG A 168 8.52 -6.67 -6.21
CA ARG A 168 8.04 -7.35 -7.44
C ARG A 168 6.55 -7.66 -7.41
N GLN A 169 6.02 -8.05 -6.24
CA GLN A 169 4.60 -8.34 -6.09
C GLN A 169 3.72 -7.10 -6.13
N ARG A 170 4.27 -5.92 -5.82
CA ARG A 170 3.57 -4.62 -5.83
C ARG A 170 3.70 -3.90 -7.17
N THR A 171 4.83 -4.04 -7.83
CA THR A 171 5.20 -3.42 -9.12
C THR A 171 5.34 -1.90 -9.10
N ALA A 172 4.41 -1.18 -8.47
CA ALA A 172 4.40 0.29 -8.43
C ALA A 172 3.83 0.82 -7.10
N SER A 173 4.16 2.07 -6.80
CA SER A 173 3.52 2.84 -5.73
C SER A 173 2.14 3.34 -6.19
N VAL A 174 1.17 3.37 -5.27
CA VAL A 174 -0.18 3.91 -5.51
C VAL A 174 -0.39 5.10 -4.58
N TYR A 175 -0.49 6.30 -5.14
CA TYR A 175 -0.72 7.54 -4.40
C TYR A 175 -2.21 7.88 -4.42
N LEU A 176 -2.80 8.01 -3.23
CA LEU A 176 -4.20 8.37 -3.04
C LEU A 176 -4.32 9.72 -2.32
N PRO A 177 -5.41 10.48 -2.53
CA PRO A 177 -5.68 11.73 -1.80
C PRO A 177 -6.19 11.43 -0.39
N LEU A 178 -5.46 10.61 0.37
CA LEU A 178 -5.78 10.21 1.75
C LEU A 178 -5.15 11.14 2.79
N TRP A 179 -4.21 11.98 2.37
CA TRP A 179 -3.33 12.78 3.24
C TRP A 179 -3.13 14.21 2.71
N ALA A 180 -4.05 14.69 1.87
CA ALA A 180 -4.18 16.10 1.53
C ALA A 180 -4.97 16.86 2.62
#